data_AF-A0A2V5PJ89-F1
#
_entry.id   AF-A0A2V5PJ89-F1
#
_cell.length_a   1.000
_cell.length_b   1.000
_cell.length_c   1.000
_cell.angle_alpha   90.00
_cell.angle_beta   90.00
_cell.angle_gamma   90.00
#
_symmetry.space_group_name_H-M   'P 1'
#
loop_
_entity.id
_entity.type
_entity.pdbx_description
1 polymer ?
#
loop_
_entity_poly.entity_id
_entity_poly.type
_entity_poly.pdbx_seq_one_letter_code
_entity_poly.pdbx_strand_id
1 'polypeptide(L)'
;MKFRLVAFVLAIVTMVALIAWTAHSSWQHTDELQKKLTKVQLESFGIANHLQQTLLEMNNDVLRFGVYHDINAWAHFGATRTNLDRWIDEQRLTTEKERRILDQINTNYDFYMEAAHQLQDQFRTNAQATLDLVKFDPFEKFEKQSQRILSLGFQLADAHRESMDSFLAGSKRSLNYLRVLSLTSLALLLLASGGLAAVVYRELIAPLRVKLVESQALVERQEKLASLGLLAAGVAHEIRNPLTAIKAWLFIQQKHLQPGTPEWEDADIIASEISRLERIVRDVLVFARPSEPRLVTVAVGDSLREVQTLMAPQLEKA
;
A
#
# COMPACT_ATOMS: atom_id res chain seq x y z
N MET A 1 -25.44 2.29 4.20
CA MET A 1 -24.26 2.71 4.99
C MET A 1 -23.30 1.57 5.36
N LYS A 2 -23.76 0.39 5.80
CA LYS A 2 -22.89 -0.74 6.21
C LYS A 2 -21.84 -1.16 5.15
N PHE A 3 -22.20 -1.16 3.87
CA PHE A 3 -21.30 -1.55 2.77
C PHE A 3 -20.09 -0.60 2.60
N ARG A 4 -20.26 0.71 2.84
CA ARG A 4 -19.17 1.70 2.70
C ARG A 4 -18.15 1.58 3.82
N LEU A 5 -18.60 1.28 5.04
CA LEU A 5 -17.71 1.06 6.19
C LEU A 5 -16.91 -0.25 6.02
N VAL A 6 -17.58 -1.32 5.57
CA VAL A 6 -16.92 -2.59 5.28
C VAL A 6 -15.90 -2.42 4.14
N ALA A 7 -16.26 -1.71 3.07
CA ALA A 7 -15.33 -1.42 1.98
C ALA A 7 -14.10 -0.60 2.44
N PHE A 8 -14.30 0.36 3.35
CA PHE A 8 -13.20 1.17 3.90
C PHE A 8 -12.26 0.35 4.80
N VAL A 9 -12.82 -0.49 5.68
CA VAL A 9 -12.02 -1.39 6.53
C VAL A 9 -11.27 -2.42 5.65
N LEU A 10 -11.93 -2.98 4.64
CA LEU A 10 -11.30 -3.88 3.69
C LEU A 10 -10.17 -3.20 2.91
N ALA A 11 -10.34 -1.93 2.54
CA ALA A 11 -9.29 -1.12 1.88
C ALA A 11 -8.07 -0.90 2.79
N ILE A 12 -8.29 -0.63 4.09
CA ILE A 12 -7.18 -0.50 5.05
C ILE A 12 -6.46 -1.83 5.25
N VAL A 13 -7.20 -2.93 5.44
CA VAL A 13 -6.61 -4.27 5.64
C VAL A 13 -5.83 -4.71 4.42
N THR A 14 -6.38 -4.51 3.21
CA THR A 14 -5.67 -4.80 1.96
C THR A 14 -4.45 -3.93 1.77
N MET A 15 -4.51 -2.65 2.13
CA MET A 15 -3.35 -1.75 2.10
C MET A 15 -2.25 -2.21 3.07
N VAL A 16 -2.60 -2.58 4.31
CA VAL A 16 -1.65 -3.13 5.29
C VAL A 16 -1.05 -4.45 4.81
N ALA A 17 -1.85 -5.33 4.20
CA ALA A 17 -1.37 -6.58 3.64
C ALA A 17 -0.42 -6.37 2.45
N LEU A 18 -0.72 -5.43 1.56
CA LEU A 18 0.15 -5.01 0.46
C LEU A 18 1.47 -4.41 0.97
N ILE A 19 1.41 -3.64 2.06
CA ILE A 19 2.58 -3.06 2.74
C ILE A 19 3.47 -4.15 3.32
N ALA A 20 2.89 -5.10 4.04
CA ALA A 20 3.63 -6.23 4.60
C ALA A 20 4.24 -7.09 3.48
N TRP A 21 3.50 -7.33 2.41
CA TRP A 21 3.96 -8.08 1.24
C TRP A 21 5.12 -7.38 0.53
N THR A 22 5.01 -6.09 0.24
CA THR A 22 6.06 -5.31 -0.46
C THR A 22 7.32 -5.20 0.38
N ALA A 23 7.19 -4.99 1.70
CA ALA A 23 8.33 -5.01 2.61
C ALA A 23 9.02 -6.39 2.63
N HIS A 24 8.25 -7.47 2.70
CA HIS A 24 8.79 -8.84 2.72
C HIS A 24 9.43 -9.23 1.38
N SER A 25 8.78 -8.92 0.26
CA SER A 25 9.26 -9.19 -1.10
C SER A 25 10.53 -8.39 -1.41
N SER A 26 10.61 -7.13 -0.98
CA SER A 26 11.82 -6.32 -1.10
C SER A 26 13.02 -6.97 -0.37
N TRP A 27 12.80 -7.53 0.81
CA TRP A 27 13.87 -8.23 1.56
C TRP A 27 14.33 -9.50 0.85
N GLN A 28 13.41 -10.29 0.28
CA GLN A 28 13.78 -11.52 -0.43
C GLN A 28 14.56 -11.22 -1.72
N HIS A 29 14.11 -10.28 -2.55
CA HIS A 29 14.78 -9.96 -3.81
C HIS A 29 16.16 -9.34 -3.61
N THR A 30 16.35 -8.51 -2.57
CA THR A 30 17.65 -7.91 -2.26
C THR A 30 18.66 -8.94 -1.77
N ASP A 31 18.25 -9.90 -0.94
CA ASP A 31 19.12 -10.97 -0.45
C ASP A 31 19.50 -11.94 -1.58
N GLU A 32 18.57 -12.26 -2.47
CA GLU A 32 18.83 -13.12 -3.64
C GLU A 32 19.78 -12.44 -4.64
N LEU A 33 19.58 -11.15 -4.91
CA LEU A 33 20.49 -10.37 -5.75
C LEU A 33 21.90 -10.30 -5.14
N GLN A 34 21.98 -10.07 -3.83
CA GLN A 34 23.26 -10.03 -3.12
C GLN A 34 23.98 -11.40 -3.22
N LYS A 35 23.26 -12.51 -3.04
CA LYS A 35 23.81 -13.86 -3.19
C LYS A 35 24.28 -14.15 -4.61
N LYS A 36 23.51 -13.75 -5.63
CA LYS A 36 23.89 -13.91 -7.05
C LYS A 36 25.14 -13.08 -7.39
N LEU A 37 25.21 -11.83 -6.91
CA LEU A 37 26.39 -10.97 -7.03
C LEU A 37 27.63 -11.63 -6.41
N THR A 38 27.53 -12.14 -5.19
CA THR A 38 28.64 -12.82 -4.51
C THR A 38 29.04 -14.14 -5.19
N LYS A 39 28.09 -14.86 -5.81
CA LYS A 39 28.38 -16.09 -6.55
C LYS A 39 29.14 -15.83 -7.84
N VAL A 40 28.68 -14.89 -8.67
CA VAL A 40 29.38 -14.48 -9.92
C VAL A 40 30.80 -13.97 -9.61
N GLN A 41 31.00 -13.45 -8.40
CA GLN A 41 32.29 -12.98 -7.89
C GLN A 41 33.32 -14.08 -7.63
N LEU A 42 32.90 -15.28 -7.17
CA LEU A 42 33.82 -16.40 -6.99
C LEU A 42 34.37 -16.89 -8.34
N GLU A 43 33.57 -16.75 -9.40
CA GLU A 43 33.97 -17.13 -10.76
C GLU A 43 34.96 -16.13 -11.38
N SER A 44 34.87 -14.83 -11.05
CA SER A 44 35.79 -13.80 -11.56
C SER A 44 37.20 -13.86 -10.94
N PHE A 45 37.36 -14.48 -9.76
CA PHE A 45 38.65 -14.75 -9.14
C PHE A 45 39.51 -15.75 -9.93
N GLY A 46 38.92 -16.42 -10.93
CA GLY A 46 39.61 -17.37 -11.80
C GLY A 46 40.71 -16.73 -12.65
N ILE A 47 40.67 -15.41 -12.91
CA ILE A 47 41.56 -14.78 -13.89
C ILE A 47 43.03 -14.81 -13.43
N ALA A 48 43.32 -14.24 -12.27
CA ALA A 48 44.68 -14.20 -11.76
C ALA A 48 45.19 -15.59 -11.35
N ASN A 49 44.29 -16.44 -10.82
CA ASN A 49 44.65 -17.80 -10.44
C ASN A 49 45.01 -18.65 -11.68
N HIS A 50 44.26 -18.51 -12.77
CA HIS A 50 44.56 -19.19 -14.03
C HIS A 50 45.89 -18.71 -14.63
N LEU A 51 46.14 -17.41 -14.65
CA LEU A 51 47.41 -16.84 -15.10
C LEU A 51 48.60 -17.41 -14.29
N GLN A 52 48.50 -17.39 -12.96
CA GLN A 52 49.55 -17.89 -12.07
C GLN A 52 49.78 -19.39 -12.26
N GLN A 53 48.72 -20.18 -12.31
CA GLN A 53 48.81 -21.62 -12.52
C GLN A 53 49.47 -21.94 -13.87
N THR A 54 49.03 -21.26 -14.93
CA THR A 54 49.58 -21.45 -16.28
C THR A 54 51.06 -21.07 -16.35
N LEU A 55 51.47 -19.98 -15.69
CA LEU A 55 52.88 -19.59 -15.61
C LEU A 55 53.73 -20.58 -14.81
N LEU A 56 53.21 -21.13 -13.71
CA LEU A 56 53.90 -22.16 -12.94
C LEU A 56 54.07 -23.46 -13.75
N GLU A 57 53.04 -23.85 -14.51
CA GLU A 57 53.10 -24.98 -15.43
C GLU A 57 54.16 -24.76 -16.52
N MET A 58 54.15 -23.58 -17.17
CA MET A 58 55.16 -23.21 -18.16
C MET A 58 56.57 -23.17 -17.59
N ASN A 59 56.74 -22.65 -16.36
CA ASN A 59 58.03 -22.63 -15.68
C ASN A 59 58.56 -24.04 -15.43
N ASN A 60 57.68 -24.96 -15.00
CA ASN A 60 58.01 -26.36 -14.81
C ASN A 60 58.42 -27.05 -16.12
N ASP A 61 57.73 -26.75 -17.23
CA ASP A 61 58.08 -27.32 -18.53
C ASP A 61 59.47 -26.89 -19.02
N VAL A 62 59.82 -25.61 -18.86
CA VAL A 62 61.16 -25.10 -19.19
C VAL A 62 62.22 -25.78 -18.34
N LEU A 63 61.96 -25.96 -17.04
CA LEU A 63 62.86 -26.66 -16.12
C LEU A 63 63.02 -28.14 -16.50
N ARG A 64 61.93 -28.85 -16.80
CA ARG A 64 61.98 -30.26 -17.20
C ARG A 64 62.73 -30.47 -18.52
N PHE A 65 62.55 -29.56 -19.47
CA PHE A 65 63.35 -29.53 -20.68
C PHE A 65 64.83 -29.31 -20.38
N GLY A 66 65.18 -28.32 -19.55
CA GLY A 66 66.57 -28.00 -19.23
C GLY A 66 67.31 -29.06 -18.41
N VAL A 67 66.65 -29.69 -17.43
CA VAL A 67 67.25 -30.68 -16.52
C VAL A 67 67.24 -32.09 -17.12
N TYR A 68 66.11 -32.50 -17.70
CA TYR A 68 65.89 -33.87 -18.15
C TYR A 68 65.93 -34.04 -19.67
N HIS A 69 66.16 -32.97 -20.44
CA HIS A 69 66.08 -32.97 -21.91
C HIS A 69 64.73 -33.49 -22.43
N ASP A 70 63.64 -33.26 -21.69
CA ASP A 70 62.30 -33.72 -22.04
C ASP A 70 61.73 -32.89 -23.20
N ILE A 71 61.85 -33.43 -24.41
CA ILE A 71 61.35 -32.80 -25.65
C ILE A 71 59.83 -32.59 -25.60
N ASN A 72 59.09 -33.47 -24.90
CA ASN A 72 57.64 -33.36 -24.77
C ASN A 72 57.27 -32.19 -23.87
N ALA A 73 58.06 -31.88 -22.84
CA ALA A 73 57.87 -30.71 -22.00
C ALA A 73 57.96 -29.41 -22.81
N TRP A 74 58.91 -29.32 -23.75
CA TRP A 74 59.01 -28.13 -24.61
C TRP A 74 57.85 -28.00 -25.60
N ALA A 75 57.36 -29.12 -26.15
CA ALA A 75 56.17 -29.12 -26.99
C ALA A 75 54.92 -28.70 -26.20
N HIS A 76 54.80 -29.16 -24.95
CA HIS A 76 53.74 -28.76 -24.03
C HIS A 76 53.80 -27.27 -23.70
N PHE A 77 55.00 -26.74 -23.37
CA PHE A 77 55.23 -25.31 -23.17
C PHE A 77 54.73 -24.46 -24.35
N GLY A 78 55.01 -24.87 -25.58
CA GLY A 78 54.54 -24.19 -26.78
C GLY A 78 53.02 -24.16 -26.92
N ALA A 79 52.35 -25.28 -26.63
CA ALA A 79 50.89 -25.36 -26.65
C ALA A 79 50.26 -24.50 -25.53
N THR A 80 50.81 -24.56 -24.32
CA THR A 80 50.37 -23.78 -23.16
C THR A 80 50.54 -22.28 -23.40
N ARG A 81 51.65 -21.86 -24.02
CA ARG A 81 51.89 -20.49 -24.47
C ARG A 81 50.77 -19.99 -25.38
N THR A 82 50.46 -20.72 -26.46
CA THR A 82 49.42 -20.30 -27.42
C THR A 82 48.04 -20.19 -26.78
N ASN A 83 47.73 -21.05 -25.80
CA ASN A 83 46.48 -20.96 -25.06
C ASN A 83 46.46 -19.76 -24.12
N LEU A 84 47.56 -19.47 -23.43
CA LEU A 84 47.66 -18.32 -22.54
C LEU A 84 47.52 -17.00 -23.31
N ASP A 85 48.17 -16.89 -24.47
CA ASP A 85 48.13 -15.70 -25.34
C ASP A 85 46.68 -15.36 -25.76
N ARG A 86 45.97 -16.38 -26.28
CA ARG A 86 44.55 -16.26 -26.63
C ARG A 86 43.70 -15.89 -25.40
N TRP A 87 43.98 -16.51 -24.25
CA TRP A 87 43.25 -16.25 -23.03
C TRP A 87 43.44 -14.80 -22.53
N ILE A 88 44.66 -14.25 -22.63
CA ILE A 88 44.97 -12.86 -22.28
C ILE A 88 44.18 -11.90 -23.18
N ASP A 89 44.16 -12.15 -24.49
CA ASP A 89 43.44 -11.32 -25.48
C ASP A 89 41.92 -11.30 -25.27
N GLU A 90 41.35 -12.39 -24.77
CA GLU A 90 39.91 -12.52 -24.53
C GLU A 90 39.45 -11.81 -23.24
N GLN A 91 40.37 -11.39 -22.36
CA GLN A 91 40.00 -10.76 -21.09
C GLN A 91 39.46 -9.34 -21.27
N ARG A 92 38.23 -9.12 -20.80
CA ARG A 92 37.62 -7.78 -20.72
C ARG A 92 37.74 -7.21 -19.32
N LEU A 93 38.81 -6.45 -19.10
CA LEU A 93 39.06 -5.80 -17.81
C LEU A 93 38.22 -4.54 -17.62
N THR A 94 37.68 -4.40 -16.41
CA THR A 94 36.66 -3.40 -16.10
C THR A 94 37.26 -2.06 -15.66
N THR A 95 38.46 -2.07 -15.08
CA THR A 95 39.11 -0.87 -14.55
C THR A 95 40.43 -0.52 -15.24
N GLU A 96 40.77 0.76 -15.18
CA GLU A 96 42.03 1.28 -15.72
C GLU A 96 43.27 0.73 -15.00
N LYS A 97 43.15 0.40 -13.70
CA LYS A 97 44.23 -0.21 -12.93
C LYS A 97 44.52 -1.64 -13.41
N GLU A 98 43.48 -2.45 -13.61
CA GLU A 98 43.63 -3.81 -14.14
C GLU A 98 44.22 -3.78 -15.56
N ARG A 99 43.72 -2.91 -16.45
CA ARG A 99 44.23 -2.79 -17.83
C ARG A 99 45.73 -2.49 -17.85
N ARG A 100 46.18 -1.50 -17.08
CA ARG A 100 47.61 -1.16 -16.98
C ARG A 100 48.47 -2.32 -16.49
N ILE A 101 47.97 -3.11 -15.54
CA ILE A 101 48.71 -4.28 -15.04
C ILE A 101 48.75 -5.39 -16.11
N LEU A 102 47.66 -5.60 -16.85
CA LEU A 102 47.64 -6.55 -17.95
C LEU A 102 48.58 -6.14 -19.10
N ASP A 103 48.64 -4.86 -19.44
CA ASP A 103 49.60 -4.33 -20.42
C ASP A 103 51.04 -4.55 -19.96
N GLN A 104 51.32 -4.38 -18.66
CA GLN A 104 52.61 -4.71 -18.06
C GLN A 104 52.88 -6.21 -18.12
N ILE A 105 51.90 -7.06 -17.84
CA ILE A 105 52.02 -8.52 -17.96
C ILE A 105 52.37 -8.88 -19.40
N ASN A 106 51.65 -8.35 -20.39
CA ASN A 106 51.89 -8.63 -21.80
C ASN A 106 53.31 -8.22 -22.22
N THR A 107 53.73 -7.00 -21.87
CA THR A 107 55.08 -6.52 -22.16
C THR A 107 56.17 -7.36 -21.46
N ASN A 108 55.95 -7.80 -20.22
CA ASN A 108 56.94 -8.62 -19.49
C ASN A 108 56.93 -10.08 -19.93
N TYR A 109 55.80 -10.56 -20.45
CA TYR A 109 55.64 -11.89 -21.02
C TYR A 109 56.57 -12.10 -22.21
N ASP A 110 56.72 -11.10 -23.07
CA ASP A 110 57.69 -11.14 -24.18
C ASP A 110 59.12 -11.35 -23.70
N PHE A 111 59.55 -10.65 -22.65
CA PHE A 111 60.89 -10.83 -22.06
C PHE A 111 61.08 -12.21 -21.42
N TYR A 112 60.03 -12.76 -20.82
CA TYR A 112 60.05 -14.13 -20.29
C TYR A 112 60.14 -15.18 -21.42
N MET A 113 59.41 -14.97 -22.52
CA MET A 113 59.52 -15.81 -23.72
C MET A 113 60.92 -15.77 -24.31
N GLU A 114 61.52 -14.59 -24.41
CA GLU A 114 62.89 -14.42 -24.90
C GLU A 114 63.88 -15.18 -24.01
N ALA A 115 63.77 -15.04 -22.68
CA ALA A 115 64.63 -15.76 -21.73
C ALA A 115 64.45 -17.29 -21.81
N ALA A 116 63.23 -17.78 -22.02
CA ALA A 116 62.94 -19.20 -22.19
C ALA A 116 63.57 -19.76 -23.48
N HIS A 117 63.50 -19.03 -24.60
CA HIS A 117 64.12 -19.43 -25.86
C HIS A 117 65.65 -19.38 -25.79
N GLN A 118 66.24 -18.38 -25.14
CA GLN A 118 67.69 -18.33 -24.91
C GLN A 118 68.19 -19.54 -24.11
N LEU A 119 67.44 -19.95 -23.07
CA LEU A 119 67.72 -21.18 -22.35
C LEU A 119 67.64 -22.41 -23.27
N GLN A 120 66.61 -22.49 -24.13
CA GLN A 120 66.45 -23.61 -25.06
C GLN A 120 67.63 -23.75 -26.02
N ASP A 121 68.02 -22.65 -26.69
CA ASP A 121 69.11 -22.65 -27.67
C ASP A 121 70.43 -23.04 -27.02
N GLN A 122 70.63 -22.64 -25.77
CA GLN A 122 71.83 -22.95 -25.02
C GLN A 122 71.88 -24.41 -24.54
N PHE A 123 70.76 -24.99 -24.08
CA PHE A 123 70.68 -26.42 -23.76
C PHE A 123 70.85 -27.32 -25.00
N ARG A 124 70.41 -26.86 -26.18
CA ARG A 124 70.64 -27.55 -27.45
C ARG A 124 72.10 -27.53 -27.90
N THR A 125 72.83 -26.45 -27.64
CA THR A 125 74.21 -26.25 -28.11
C THR A 125 75.27 -26.77 -27.13
N ASN A 126 74.95 -26.91 -25.84
CA ASN A 126 75.90 -27.36 -24.81
C ASN A 126 75.31 -28.43 -23.88
N ALA A 127 75.42 -29.71 -24.26
CA ALA A 127 74.89 -30.85 -23.52
C ALA A 127 75.48 -31.04 -22.09
N GLN A 128 76.63 -30.42 -21.79
CA GLN A 128 77.27 -30.46 -20.46
C GLN A 128 76.86 -29.32 -19.51
N ALA A 129 76.04 -28.36 -19.98
CA ALA A 129 75.55 -27.23 -19.17
C ALA A 129 74.55 -27.63 -18.07
N THR A 130 74.11 -28.88 -18.02
CA THR A 130 73.17 -29.40 -17.01
C THR A 130 73.77 -29.52 -15.60
N LEU A 131 75.10 -29.57 -15.46
CA LEU A 131 75.77 -29.95 -14.20
C LEU A 131 75.90 -28.84 -13.15
N ASP A 132 75.60 -27.57 -13.46
CA ASP A 132 75.79 -26.46 -12.51
C ASP A 132 74.69 -25.37 -12.62
N LEU A 133 73.42 -25.78 -12.82
CA LEU A 133 72.24 -24.93 -13.14
C LEU A 133 72.11 -23.64 -12.31
N VAL A 134 72.62 -23.63 -11.08
CA VAL A 134 72.54 -22.53 -10.11
C VAL A 134 73.55 -21.39 -10.39
N LYS A 135 74.59 -21.60 -11.21
CA LYS A 135 75.62 -20.58 -11.53
C LYS A 135 75.49 -19.97 -12.92
N PHE A 136 74.42 -20.27 -13.66
CA PHE A 136 74.26 -19.86 -15.05
C PHE A 136 73.43 -18.57 -15.19
N ASP A 137 74.05 -17.53 -15.75
CA ASP A 137 73.44 -16.21 -16.04
C ASP A 137 72.10 -16.26 -16.83
N PRO A 138 71.91 -17.15 -17.84
CA PRO A 138 70.62 -17.30 -18.53
C PRO A 138 69.49 -17.85 -17.65
N PHE A 139 69.81 -18.76 -16.71
CA PHE A 139 68.84 -19.33 -15.79
C PHE A 139 68.39 -18.29 -14.76
N GLU A 140 69.34 -17.53 -14.21
CA GLU A 140 69.06 -16.41 -13.31
C GLU A 140 68.16 -15.36 -13.99
N LYS A 141 68.43 -15.03 -15.26
CA LYS A 141 67.57 -14.12 -16.05
C LYS A 141 66.16 -14.67 -16.21
N PHE A 142 66.00 -15.93 -16.57
CA PHE A 142 64.69 -16.57 -16.70
C PHE A 142 63.92 -16.60 -15.38
N GLU A 143 64.57 -17.00 -14.29
CA GLU A 143 63.95 -17.02 -12.96
C GLU A 143 63.49 -15.61 -12.55
N LYS A 144 64.32 -14.59 -12.79
CA LYS A 144 63.99 -13.19 -12.52
C LYS A 144 62.80 -12.70 -13.34
N GLN A 145 62.70 -13.06 -14.62
CA GLN A 145 61.54 -12.71 -15.45
C GLN A 145 60.27 -13.46 -15.00
N SER A 146 60.40 -14.75 -14.67
CA SER A 146 59.30 -15.57 -14.13
C SER A 146 58.73 -14.98 -12.84
N GLN A 147 59.60 -14.64 -11.88
CA GLN A 147 59.21 -13.98 -10.62
C GLN A 147 58.52 -12.63 -10.88
N ARG A 148 59.00 -11.86 -11.87
CA ARG A 148 58.41 -10.57 -12.21
C ARG A 148 56.98 -10.71 -12.75
N ILE A 149 56.73 -11.64 -13.66
CA ILE A 149 55.37 -11.88 -14.18
C ILE A 149 54.47 -12.43 -13.08
N LEU A 150 54.95 -13.37 -12.26
CA LEU A 150 54.17 -13.87 -11.11
C LEU A 150 53.78 -12.72 -10.16
N SER A 151 54.71 -11.80 -9.86
CA SER A 151 54.42 -10.61 -9.05
C SER A 151 53.36 -9.70 -9.66
N LEU A 152 53.36 -9.54 -10.99
CA LEU A 152 52.33 -8.79 -11.70
C LEU A 152 50.99 -9.53 -11.70
N GLY A 153 51.00 -10.86 -11.76
CA GLY A 153 49.82 -11.70 -11.59
C GLY A 153 49.18 -11.53 -10.21
N PHE A 154 49.97 -11.44 -9.14
CA PHE A 154 49.46 -11.10 -7.80
C PHE A 154 48.89 -9.68 -7.74
N GLN A 155 49.58 -8.70 -8.32
CA GLN A 155 49.08 -7.32 -8.39
C GLN A 155 47.77 -7.22 -9.18
N LEU A 156 47.60 -8.01 -10.24
CA LEU A 156 46.36 -8.10 -11.00
C LEU A 156 45.24 -8.69 -10.14
N ALA A 157 45.52 -9.73 -9.35
CA ALA A 157 44.56 -10.31 -8.41
C ALA A 157 44.08 -9.27 -7.38
N ASP A 158 45.02 -8.51 -6.81
CA ASP A 158 44.72 -7.49 -5.80
C ASP A 158 43.94 -6.31 -6.41
N ALA A 159 44.33 -5.84 -7.59
CA ALA A 159 43.62 -4.78 -8.30
C ALA A 159 42.19 -5.20 -8.67
N HIS A 160 42.01 -6.45 -9.10
CA HIS A 160 40.71 -7.02 -9.39
C HIS A 160 39.83 -7.13 -8.15
N ARG A 161 40.40 -7.59 -7.03
CA ARG A 161 39.72 -7.67 -5.75
C ARG A 161 39.26 -6.30 -5.26
N GLU A 162 40.14 -5.29 -5.32
CA GLU A 162 39.84 -3.92 -4.90
C GLU A 162 38.73 -3.29 -5.75
N SER A 163 38.81 -3.43 -7.08
CA SER A 163 37.76 -3.02 -8.00
C SER A 163 36.41 -3.62 -7.62
N MET A 164 36.38 -4.93 -7.41
CA MET A 164 35.17 -5.67 -7.09
C MET A 164 34.59 -5.28 -5.73
N ASP A 165 35.43 -5.12 -4.70
CA ASP A 165 35.01 -4.67 -3.37
C ASP A 165 34.37 -3.28 -3.43
N SER A 166 34.93 -2.38 -4.25
CA SER A 166 34.36 -1.05 -4.47
C SER A 166 33.01 -1.09 -5.20
N PHE A 167 32.88 -1.95 -6.22
CA PHE A 167 31.62 -2.16 -6.95
C PHE A 167 30.53 -2.73 -6.05
N LEU A 168 30.86 -3.75 -5.25
CA LEU A 168 29.95 -4.33 -4.26
C LEU A 168 29.51 -3.30 -3.22
N ALA A 169 30.45 -2.51 -2.69
CA ALA A 169 30.13 -1.48 -1.71
C ALA A 169 29.17 -0.45 -2.31
N GLY A 170 29.39 -0.05 -3.56
CA GLY A 170 28.48 0.79 -4.33
C GLY A 170 27.11 0.15 -4.51
N SER A 171 27.05 -1.10 -4.98
CA SER A 171 25.78 -1.83 -5.19
C SER A 171 24.98 -1.99 -3.90
N LYS A 172 25.64 -2.36 -2.79
CA LYS A 172 25.01 -2.48 -1.47
C LYS A 172 24.45 -1.14 -0.99
N ARG A 173 25.18 -0.04 -1.18
CA ARG A 173 24.69 1.31 -0.87
C ARG A 173 23.45 1.64 -1.69
N SER A 174 23.48 1.43 -3.01
CA SER A 174 22.34 1.69 -3.90
C SER A 174 21.10 0.88 -3.53
N LEU A 175 21.26 -0.41 -3.23
CA LEU A 175 20.16 -1.26 -2.75
C LEU A 175 19.60 -0.75 -1.42
N ASN A 176 20.45 -0.33 -0.48
CA ASN A 176 20.00 0.27 0.77
C ASN A 176 19.27 1.61 0.56
N TYR A 177 19.74 2.46 -0.37
CA TYR A 177 19.05 3.69 -0.72
C TYR A 177 17.65 3.42 -1.28
N LEU A 178 17.52 2.50 -2.24
CA LEU A 178 16.23 2.09 -2.78
C LEU A 178 15.30 1.53 -1.69
N ARG A 179 15.84 0.71 -0.80
CA ARG A 179 15.10 0.16 0.35
C ARG A 179 14.58 1.27 1.26
N VAL A 180 15.45 2.18 1.71
CA VAL A 180 15.05 3.29 2.57
C VAL A 180 14.02 4.17 1.88
N LEU A 181 14.21 4.52 0.60
CA LEU A 181 13.28 5.34 -0.19
C LEU A 181 11.90 4.68 -0.35
N SER A 182 11.86 3.36 -0.60
CA SER A 182 10.59 2.62 -0.68
C SER A 182 9.86 2.58 0.68
N LEU A 183 10.58 2.38 1.79
CA LEU A 183 9.98 2.33 3.12
C LEU A 183 9.51 3.71 3.59
N THR A 184 10.26 4.78 3.30
CA THR A 184 9.87 6.14 3.68
C THR A 184 8.66 6.63 2.91
N SER A 185 8.61 6.40 1.59
CA SER A 185 7.43 6.72 0.77
C SER A 185 6.18 5.96 1.24
N LEU A 186 6.33 4.70 1.62
CA LEU A 186 5.25 3.89 2.18
C LEU A 186 4.74 4.42 3.53
N ALA A 187 5.66 4.80 4.43
CA ALA A 187 5.30 5.40 5.71
C ALA A 187 4.56 6.74 5.53
N LEU A 188 4.98 7.57 4.57
CA LEU A 188 4.29 8.81 4.22
C LEU A 188 2.87 8.56 3.69
N LEU A 189 2.68 7.55 2.84
CA LEU A 189 1.36 7.16 2.35
C LEU A 189 0.42 6.70 3.48
N LEU A 190 0.94 5.94 4.44
CA LEU A 190 0.16 5.54 5.62
C LEU A 190 -0.26 6.73 6.48
N LEU A 191 0.66 7.67 6.74
CA LEU A 191 0.36 8.88 7.49
C LEU A 191 -0.70 9.74 6.78
N ALA A 192 -0.56 9.90 5.46
CA ALA A 192 -1.52 10.64 4.65
C ALA A 192 -2.91 9.96 4.66
N SER A 193 -2.95 8.63 4.48
CA SER A 193 -4.21 7.88 4.52
C SER A 193 -4.87 7.93 5.90
N GLY A 194 -4.11 7.82 6.98
CA GLY A 194 -4.62 7.93 8.35
C GLY A 194 -5.18 9.32 8.64
N GLY A 195 -4.46 10.37 8.21
CA GLY A 195 -4.92 11.75 8.32
C GLY A 195 -6.22 11.99 7.55
N LEU A 196 -6.30 11.53 6.30
CA LEU A 196 -7.52 11.63 5.49
C LEU A 196 -8.70 10.90 6.13
N ALA A 197 -8.47 9.69 6.67
CA ALA A 197 -9.48 8.93 7.38
C ALA A 197 -10.03 9.70 8.60
N ALA A 198 -9.15 10.32 9.37
CA ALA A 198 -9.54 11.13 10.53
C ALA A 198 -10.37 12.36 10.14
N VAL A 199 -9.98 13.06 9.07
CA VAL A 199 -10.75 14.20 8.53
C VAL A 199 -12.12 13.76 8.06
N VAL A 200 -12.22 12.70 7.25
CA VAL A 200 -13.51 12.16 6.78
C VAL A 200 -14.39 11.74 7.93
N TYR A 201 -13.83 11.12 8.96
CA TYR A 201 -14.59 10.73 10.15
C TYR A 201 -15.16 11.96 10.88
N ARG A 202 -14.32 12.97 11.11
CA ARG A 202 -14.70 14.21 11.82
C ARG A 202 -15.72 15.05 11.05
N GLU A 203 -15.49 15.25 9.75
CA GLU A 203 -16.26 16.19 8.92
C GLU A 203 -17.53 15.56 8.32
N LEU A 204 -17.55 14.25 8.02
CA LEU A 204 -18.70 13.60 7.39
C LEU A 204 -19.42 12.65 8.33
N ILE A 205 -18.70 11.69 8.92
CA ILE A 205 -19.35 10.56 9.62
C ILE A 205 -20.01 11.01 10.94
N ALA A 206 -19.30 11.81 11.74
CA ALA A 206 -19.82 12.31 13.01
C ALA A 206 -21.12 13.13 12.86
N PRO A 207 -21.21 14.17 12.01
CA PRO A 207 -22.43 14.94 11.87
C PRO A 207 -23.58 14.15 11.21
N LEU A 208 -23.28 13.25 10.27
CA LEU A 208 -24.30 12.38 9.68
C LEU A 208 -24.95 11.45 10.71
N ARG A 209 -24.18 10.95 11.67
CA ARG A 209 -24.71 10.09 12.74
C ARG A 209 -25.67 10.85 13.64
N VAL A 210 -25.34 12.09 14.00
CA VAL A 210 -26.21 12.95 14.82
C VAL A 210 -27.52 13.24 14.07
N LYS A 211 -27.44 13.70 12.82
CA LYS A 211 -28.64 13.96 11.99
C LYS A 211 -29.53 12.73 11.82
N LEU A 212 -28.94 11.55 11.70
CA LEU A 212 -29.70 10.30 11.57
C LEU A 212 -30.51 9.99 12.84
N VAL A 213 -29.89 10.16 14.01
CA VAL A 213 -30.56 9.93 15.31
C VAL A 213 -31.69 10.94 15.52
N GLU A 214 -31.46 12.22 15.21
CA GLU A 214 -32.51 13.25 15.29
C GLU A 214 -33.68 12.96 14.35
N SER A 215 -33.39 12.56 13.11
CA SER A 215 -34.43 12.19 12.14
C SER A 215 -35.23 10.97 12.58
N GLN A 216 -34.58 9.96 13.16
CA GLN A 216 -35.27 8.78 13.70
C GLN A 216 -36.19 9.15 14.86
N ALA A 217 -35.73 9.99 15.80
CA ALA A 217 -36.55 10.47 16.91
C ALA A 217 -37.77 11.27 16.42
N LEU A 218 -37.61 12.08 15.36
CA LEU A 218 -38.70 12.84 14.76
C LEU A 218 -39.75 11.91 14.11
N VAL A 219 -39.30 10.90 13.36
CA VAL A 219 -40.19 9.89 12.76
C VAL A 219 -40.94 9.11 13.83
N GLU A 220 -40.26 8.64 14.89
CA GLU A 220 -40.90 7.92 15.99
C GLU A 220 -41.99 8.76 16.68
N ARG A 221 -41.72 10.06 16.86
CA ARG A 221 -42.72 10.99 17.42
C ARG A 221 -43.92 11.16 16.48
N GLN A 222 -43.68 11.27 15.17
CA GLN A 222 -44.75 11.38 14.18
C GLN A 222 -45.62 10.10 14.12
N GLU A 223 -45.01 8.91 14.17
CA GLU A 223 -45.73 7.64 14.22
C GLU A 223 -46.60 7.52 15.48
N LYS A 224 -46.08 7.94 16.64
CA LYS A 224 -46.86 7.99 17.90
C LYS A 224 -48.06 8.93 17.79
N LEU A 225 -47.87 10.13 17.23
CA LEU A 225 -48.96 11.10 17.04
C LEU A 225 -50.01 10.59 16.04
N ALA A 226 -49.58 9.97 14.94
CA ALA A 226 -50.49 9.37 13.96
C ALA A 226 -51.31 8.21 14.56
N SER A 227 -50.67 7.36 15.36
CA SER A 227 -51.34 6.26 16.07
C SER A 227 -52.36 6.78 17.08
N LEU A 228 -52.00 7.81 17.86
CA LEU A 228 -52.92 8.50 18.76
C LEU A 228 -54.10 9.13 18.00
N GLY A 229 -53.85 9.73 16.83
CA GLY A 229 -54.89 10.29 15.96
C GLY A 229 -55.88 9.23 15.46
N LEU A 230 -55.38 8.06 15.05
CA LEU A 230 -56.20 6.94 14.61
C LEU A 230 -57.06 6.39 15.76
N LEU A 231 -56.47 6.19 16.94
CA LEU A 231 -57.18 5.72 18.13
C LEU A 231 -58.23 6.73 18.59
N ALA A 232 -57.89 8.01 18.65
CA ALA A 232 -58.82 9.08 19.00
C ALA A 232 -60.02 9.11 18.04
N ALA A 233 -59.79 8.87 16.75
CA ALA A 233 -60.87 8.81 15.77
C ALA A 233 -61.81 7.61 15.95
N GLY A 234 -61.26 6.43 16.25
CA GLY A 234 -62.05 5.25 16.58
C GLY A 234 -62.91 5.48 17.83
N VAL A 235 -62.28 5.93 18.93
CA VAL A 235 -62.97 6.22 20.19
C VAL A 235 -64.05 7.29 20.02
N ALA A 236 -63.77 8.35 19.26
CA ALA A 236 -64.75 9.41 19.01
C ALA A 236 -65.97 8.90 18.22
N HIS A 237 -65.76 8.00 17.26
CA HIS A 237 -66.87 7.36 16.55
C HIS A 237 -67.71 6.48 17.48
N GLU A 238 -67.04 5.68 18.33
CA GLU A 238 -67.70 4.81 19.31
C GLU A 238 -68.45 5.58 20.41
N ILE A 239 -68.02 6.78 20.80
CA ILE A 239 -68.75 7.65 21.74
C ILE A 239 -69.92 8.36 21.07
N ARG A 240 -69.77 8.80 19.81
CA ARG A 240 -70.84 9.48 19.07
C ARG A 240 -72.06 8.56 18.88
N ASN A 241 -71.84 7.26 18.69
CA ASN A 241 -72.89 6.28 18.47
C ASN A 241 -73.92 6.20 19.63
N PRO A 242 -73.53 5.94 20.89
CA PRO A 242 -74.46 5.91 22.02
C PRO A 242 -75.05 7.30 22.31
N LEU A 243 -74.29 8.40 22.17
CA LEU A 243 -74.85 9.75 22.33
C LEU A 243 -75.98 10.03 21.33
N THR A 244 -75.79 9.63 20.07
CA THR A 244 -76.81 9.76 19.02
C THR A 244 -78.05 8.94 19.36
N ALA A 245 -77.87 7.70 19.85
CA ALA A 245 -78.98 6.85 20.27
C ALA A 245 -79.73 7.45 21.47
N ILE A 246 -79.03 7.88 22.52
CA ILE A 246 -79.62 8.50 23.72
C ILE A 246 -80.41 9.76 23.33
N LYS A 247 -79.84 10.61 22.48
CA LYS A 247 -80.49 11.82 21.98
C LYS A 247 -81.77 11.52 21.20
N ALA A 248 -81.77 10.47 20.38
CA ALA A 248 -82.96 10.04 19.62
C ALA A 248 -84.08 9.56 20.57
N TRP A 249 -83.75 8.75 21.56
CA TRP A 249 -84.73 8.29 22.57
C TRP A 249 -85.26 9.44 23.41
N LEU A 250 -84.39 10.36 23.83
CA LEU A 250 -84.78 11.56 24.58
C LEU A 250 -85.72 12.45 23.76
N PHE A 251 -85.43 12.65 22.47
CA PHE A 251 -86.30 13.40 21.56
C PHE A 251 -87.68 12.76 21.38
N ILE A 252 -87.76 11.42 21.33
CA ILE A 252 -89.04 10.70 21.30
C ILE A 252 -89.81 10.93 22.60
N GLN A 253 -89.15 10.81 23.76
CA GLN A 253 -89.81 11.02 25.06
C GLN A 253 -90.29 12.45 25.24
N GLN A 254 -89.48 13.44 24.83
CA GLN A 254 -89.84 14.85 24.93
C GLN A 254 -91.10 15.19 24.12
N LYS A 255 -91.40 14.48 23.02
CA LYS A 255 -92.66 14.64 22.26
C LYS A 255 -93.91 14.21 23.04
N HIS A 256 -93.75 13.36 24.05
CA HIS A 256 -94.85 12.90 24.90
C HIS A 256 -95.00 13.75 26.18
N LEU A 257 -94.09 14.70 26.42
CA LEU A 257 -94.13 15.62 27.55
C LEU A 257 -94.78 16.95 27.15
N GLN A 258 -95.53 17.57 28.07
CA GLN A 258 -96.08 18.91 27.83
C GLN A 258 -94.98 19.97 28.00
N PRO A 259 -94.83 20.92 27.06
CA PRO A 259 -93.88 22.02 27.20
C PRO A 259 -94.11 22.81 28.49
N GLY A 260 -93.02 23.15 29.20
CA GLY A 260 -93.08 23.92 30.46
C GLY A 260 -93.38 23.09 31.72
N THR A 261 -93.40 21.75 31.61
CA THR A 261 -93.36 20.85 32.77
C THR A 261 -91.92 20.66 33.26
N PRO A 262 -91.69 20.39 34.56
CA PRO A 262 -90.34 20.10 35.07
C PRO A 262 -89.63 18.99 34.30
N GLU A 263 -90.36 17.93 33.91
CA GLU A 263 -89.83 16.81 33.13
C GLU A 263 -89.39 17.21 31.72
N TRP A 264 -90.06 18.20 31.11
CA TRP A 264 -89.68 18.73 29.80
C TRP A 264 -88.40 19.58 29.89
N GLU A 265 -88.27 20.40 30.94
CA GLU A 265 -87.06 21.19 31.21
C GLU A 265 -85.85 20.29 31.50
N ASP A 266 -86.02 19.25 32.31
CA ASP A 266 -84.98 18.24 32.56
C ASP A 266 -84.53 17.56 31.26
N ALA A 267 -85.48 17.20 30.38
CA ALA A 267 -85.16 16.60 29.08
C ALA A 267 -84.38 17.56 28.16
N ASP A 268 -84.72 18.85 28.17
CA ASP A 268 -84.00 19.87 27.39
C ASP A 268 -82.57 20.08 27.89
N ILE A 269 -82.37 20.10 29.21
CA ILE A 269 -81.04 20.17 29.83
C ILE A 269 -80.18 18.97 29.41
N ILE A 270 -80.72 17.75 29.49
CA ILE A 270 -79.99 16.52 29.08
C ILE A 270 -79.64 16.58 27.59
N ALA A 271 -80.55 17.05 26.74
CA ALA A 271 -80.30 17.19 25.29
C ALA A 271 -79.18 18.20 24.99
N SER A 272 -79.13 19.29 25.76
CA SER A 272 -78.08 20.31 25.68
C SER A 272 -76.71 19.73 26.08
N GLU A 273 -76.67 18.89 27.12
CA GLU A 273 -75.41 18.30 27.61
C GLU A 273 -74.88 17.22 26.66
N ILE A 274 -75.76 16.41 26.05
CA ILE A 274 -75.38 15.49 24.97
C ILE A 274 -74.77 16.27 23.80
N SER A 275 -75.38 17.39 23.41
CA SER A 275 -74.88 18.24 22.31
C SER A 275 -73.54 18.90 22.66
N ARG A 276 -73.30 19.20 23.94
CA ARG A 276 -72.00 19.66 24.44
C ARG A 276 -70.95 18.55 24.38
N LEU A 277 -71.27 17.32 24.77
CA LEU A 277 -70.38 16.16 24.66
C LEU A 277 -70.00 15.87 23.19
N GLU A 278 -70.96 15.92 22.26
CA GLU A 278 -70.71 15.76 20.82
C GLU A 278 -69.73 16.81 20.27
N ARG A 279 -69.75 18.04 20.81
CA ARG A 279 -68.81 19.11 20.44
C ARG A 279 -67.41 18.84 20.97
N ILE A 280 -67.29 18.47 22.26
CA ILE A 280 -66.00 18.14 22.88
C ILE A 280 -65.33 16.98 22.13
N VAL A 281 -66.07 15.92 21.80
CA VAL A 281 -65.56 14.78 21.03
C VAL A 281 -65.08 15.20 19.64
N ARG A 282 -65.77 16.15 19.00
CA ARG A 282 -65.39 16.70 17.69
C ARG A 282 -64.13 17.55 17.77
N ASP A 283 -63.99 18.38 18.80
CA ASP A 283 -62.84 19.27 18.97
C ASP A 283 -61.56 18.46 19.25
N VAL A 284 -61.65 17.39 20.04
CA VAL A 284 -60.55 16.44 20.27
C VAL A 284 -60.11 15.75 18.97
N LEU A 285 -61.07 15.40 18.11
CA LEU A 285 -60.83 14.82 16.79
C LEU A 285 -60.08 15.78 15.84
N VAL A 286 -60.48 17.04 15.81
CA VAL A 286 -59.84 18.09 14.98
C VAL A 286 -58.40 18.31 15.40
N PHE A 287 -58.11 18.24 16.70
CA PHE A 287 -56.75 18.34 17.23
C PHE A 287 -55.89 17.12 16.88
N ALA A 288 -56.46 15.91 16.98
CA ALA A 288 -55.74 14.66 16.76
C ALA A 288 -55.47 14.36 15.27
N ARG A 289 -56.24 14.97 14.37
CA ARG A 289 -56.02 14.93 12.92
C ARG A 289 -56.30 16.31 12.31
N PRO A 290 -55.29 17.20 12.24
CA PRO A 290 -55.41 18.45 11.52
C PRO A 290 -55.86 18.14 10.09
N SER A 291 -57.04 18.63 9.71
CA SER A 291 -57.51 18.48 8.33
C SER A 291 -56.57 19.27 7.43
N GLU A 292 -56.25 18.75 6.24
CA GLU A 292 -55.52 19.54 5.25
C GLU A 292 -56.30 20.84 4.99
N PRO A 293 -55.67 22.02 5.12
CA PRO A 293 -56.37 23.28 5.00
C PRO A 293 -56.94 23.41 3.59
N ARG A 294 -58.26 23.60 3.51
CA ARG A 294 -58.93 23.85 2.23
C ARG A 294 -58.68 25.30 1.81
N LEU A 295 -57.77 25.48 0.86
CA LEU A 295 -57.49 26.80 0.30
C LEU A 295 -58.68 27.24 -0.57
N VAL A 296 -59.32 28.34 -0.17
CA VAL A 296 -60.40 28.99 -0.92
C VAL A 296 -60.13 30.49 -1.02
N THR A 297 -60.48 31.08 -2.15
CA THR A 297 -60.45 32.54 -2.33
C THR A 297 -61.63 33.16 -1.60
N VAL A 298 -61.36 34.01 -0.62
CA VAL A 298 -62.37 34.73 0.18
C VAL A 298 -62.15 36.23 0.04
N ALA A 299 -63.25 36.99 -0.07
CA ALA A 299 -63.19 38.45 -0.03
C ALA A 299 -62.87 38.91 1.39
N VAL A 300 -61.69 39.52 1.58
CA VAL A 300 -61.19 39.94 2.90
C VAL A 300 -62.20 40.81 3.67
N GLY A 301 -62.97 41.64 2.97
CA GLY A 301 -63.99 42.49 3.58
C GLY A 301 -65.13 41.72 4.26
N ASP A 302 -65.48 40.54 3.76
CA ASP A 302 -66.52 39.70 4.37
C ASP A 302 -66.03 39.03 5.65
N SER A 303 -64.81 38.48 5.62
CA SER A 303 -64.19 37.89 6.82
C SER A 303 -63.96 38.91 7.92
N LEU A 304 -63.57 40.14 7.59
CA LEU A 304 -63.40 41.22 8.57
C LEU A 304 -64.74 41.67 9.18
N ARG A 305 -65.81 41.75 8.39
CA ARG A 305 -67.16 42.06 8.90
C ARG A 305 -67.66 40.98 9.85
N GLU A 306 -67.44 39.71 9.53
CA GLU A 306 -67.84 38.58 10.36
C GLU A 306 -67.11 38.62 11.72
N VAL A 307 -65.80 38.84 11.71
CA VAL A 307 -65.00 39.00 12.95
C VAL A 307 -65.46 40.22 13.75
N GLN A 308 -65.70 41.36 13.10
CA GLN A 308 -66.22 42.57 13.76
C GLN A 308 -67.57 42.29 14.44
N THR A 309 -68.48 41.59 13.76
CA THR A 309 -69.80 41.23 14.29
C THR A 309 -69.67 40.31 15.50
N LEU A 310 -68.76 39.33 15.44
CA LEU A 310 -68.53 38.38 16.52
C LEU A 310 -67.89 39.03 17.77
N MET A 311 -67.03 40.03 17.56
CA MET A 311 -66.32 40.75 18.61
C MET A 311 -67.10 41.96 19.16
N ALA A 312 -68.16 42.42 18.47
CA ALA A 312 -68.96 43.58 18.87
C ALA A 312 -69.43 43.55 20.34
N PRO A 313 -69.93 42.42 20.90
CA PRO A 313 -70.38 42.37 22.29
C PRO A 313 -69.26 42.55 23.33
N GLN A 314 -68.00 42.32 22.93
CA GLN A 314 -66.81 42.46 23.78
C GLN A 314 -66.18 43.85 23.63
N LEU A 315 -66.34 44.46 22.46
CA LEU A 315 -65.89 45.82 22.17
C LEU A 315 -66.82 46.88 22.78
N GLU A 316 -68.11 46.60 22.95
CA GLU A 316 -69.07 47.49 23.63
C GLU A 316 -68.93 47.54 25.17
N LYS A 317 -68.09 46.66 25.75
CA LYS A 317 -67.81 46.61 27.20
C LYS A 317 -66.48 47.26 27.61
N ALA A 318 -65.74 47.86 26.67
CA ALA A 318 -64.50 48.59 26.90
C ALA A 318 -64.72 50.09 26.72
#